data_AF-A0A085MHY6-F1
#
_entry.id   AF-A0A085MHY6-F1
#
_cell.length_a   1.000
_cell.length_b   1.000
_cell.length_c   1.000
_cell.angle_alpha   90.00
_cell.angle_beta   90.00
_cell.angle_gamma   90.00
#
_symmetry.space_group_name_H-M   'P 1'
#
loop_
_entity.id
_entity.type
_entity.pdbx_description
1 polymer ?
#
loop_
_entity_poly.entity_id
_entity_poly.type
_entity_poly.pdbx_seq_one_letter_code
_entity_poly.pdbx_strand_id
1 'polypeptide(L)'
;MGSPLSPVLAEFFMEHLEQRAFACDNFTGRVKFFKRYVDDIFAIVKKGHEESFLHHLNGLFTEHIKFTIEKEHGGRLPFLDALVIKDGHKLKTTVYRKQTNTDRYLNYHSHHPKSVKIGIVTGMVDRAFNLCDAEFLDAELKDIKRSLIRNDYPRRLVDSCVGRRLELLRSGAPHAQPAQDIRITMPYYTGIAEAVKRLSTTIGFQACFTSSTSLAAMLRSDKVKIPTEDQQGAVYNVNCTCGASYIDIPDSGKEKKWRKGDNKSVYYGRYKAFIRTYQNRSSKLSELLLAPFSTIANENKDPDIIMNEALKTSAVAEHAVTCRKTEKDLSVSKVCRETNYQRRKIREAFYIRHNPNINRDEGSEVSEAWIPISDLTECFTITNRPHTFTHSRGSEGTRSRGTDLPDNTPTAPGHTPT
;
A
#
# COMPACT_ATOMS: atom_id res chain seq x y z
N MET A 1 -1.41 14.10 12.32
CA MET A 1 -0.46 12.98 12.16
C MET A 1 -0.70 12.29 10.83
N GLY A 2 0.30 12.27 9.93
CA GLY A 2 0.20 11.56 8.65
C GLY A 2 0.06 12.44 7.39
N SER A 3 0.09 13.77 7.52
CA SER A 3 0.36 14.65 6.37
C SER A 3 1.88 14.72 6.17
N PRO A 4 2.39 14.60 4.93
CA PRO A 4 3.82 14.70 4.65
C PRO A 4 4.40 16.09 5.00
N LEU A 5 3.56 17.12 5.08
CA LEU A 5 3.98 18.48 5.45
C LEU A 5 4.05 18.70 6.96
N SER A 6 3.38 17.88 7.78
CA SER A 6 3.30 18.12 9.22
C SER A 6 4.67 18.15 9.92
N PRO A 7 5.61 17.21 9.66
CA PRO A 7 6.91 17.25 10.32
C PRO A 7 7.72 18.51 9.96
N VAL A 8 7.64 18.95 8.71
CA VAL A 8 8.36 20.14 8.23
C VAL A 8 7.84 21.40 8.90
N LEU A 9 6.51 21.53 9.02
CA LEU A 9 5.89 22.68 9.70
C LEU A 9 6.17 22.68 11.20
N ALA A 10 6.17 21.50 11.83
CA ALA A 10 6.55 21.37 13.24
C ALA A 10 8.00 21.81 13.46
N GLU A 11 8.92 21.37 12.59
CA GLU A 11 10.33 21.75 12.66
C GLU A 11 10.53 23.26 12.52
N PHE A 12 9.88 23.88 11.52
CA PHE A 12 9.97 25.33 11.29
C PHE A 12 9.48 26.14 12.49
N PHE A 13 8.34 25.74 13.09
CA PHE A 13 7.82 26.40 14.28
C PHE A 13 8.77 26.24 15.47
N MET A 14 9.30 25.04 15.69
CA MET A 14 10.21 24.76 16.79
C MET A 14 11.54 25.51 16.65
N GLU A 15 12.08 25.65 15.44
CA GLU A 15 13.27 26.46 15.18
C GLU A 15 13.02 27.95 15.47
N HIS A 16 11.88 28.49 15.05
CA HIS A 16 11.50 29.87 15.39
C HIS A 16 11.33 30.07 16.90
N LEU A 17 10.77 29.08 17.59
CA LEU A 17 10.64 29.08 19.05
C LEU A 17 12.01 29.10 19.73
N GLU A 18 12.94 28.25 19.29
CA GLU A 18 14.31 28.19 19.80
C GLU A 18 15.05 29.52 19.60
N GLN A 19 14.93 30.12 18.41
CA GLN A 19 15.52 31.44 18.14
C GLN A 19 15.03 32.49 19.15
N ARG A 20 13.72 32.52 19.45
CA ARG A 20 13.16 33.45 20.44
C ARG A 20 13.54 33.09 21.87
N ALA A 21 13.59 31.80 22.20
CA ALA A 21 13.94 31.33 23.53
C ALA A 21 15.36 31.73 23.94
N PHE A 22 16.29 31.74 22.98
CA PHE A 22 17.70 32.06 23.19
C PHE A 22 18.12 33.45 22.70
N ALA A 23 17.17 34.30 22.27
CA ALA A 23 17.46 35.67 21.85
C ALA A 23 17.88 36.61 23.00
N CYS A 24 17.53 36.27 24.25
CA CYS A 24 17.84 37.08 25.44
C CYS A 24 18.90 36.38 26.32
N ASP A 25 19.98 37.10 26.67
CA ASP A 25 21.13 36.57 27.42
C ASP A 25 20.81 35.99 28.81
N ASN A 26 19.65 36.33 29.37
CA ASN A 26 19.23 35.93 30.72
C ASN A 26 19.14 34.40 30.91
N PHE A 27 18.93 33.63 29.84
CA PHE A 27 18.81 32.16 29.91
C PHE A 27 19.98 31.41 29.26
N THR A 28 20.70 32.02 28.32
CA THR A 28 21.87 31.43 27.66
C THR A 28 22.97 31.06 28.66
N GLY A 29 23.16 31.86 29.73
CA GLY A 29 24.12 31.55 30.80
C GLY A 29 23.67 30.46 31.80
N ARG A 30 22.43 29.97 31.72
CA ARG A 30 21.85 29.00 32.66
C ARG A 30 21.65 27.61 32.04
N VAL A 31 21.55 27.53 30.72
CA VAL A 31 21.44 26.29 29.95
C VAL A 31 22.81 25.94 29.38
N LYS A 32 23.40 24.83 29.83
CA LYS A 32 24.71 24.36 29.34
C LYS A 32 24.61 23.51 28.08
N PHE A 33 23.47 22.86 27.89
CA PHE A 33 23.23 21.96 26.77
C PHE A 33 21.75 22.00 26.45
N PHE A 34 21.42 22.00 25.15
CA PHE A 34 20.06 21.95 24.64
C PHE A 34 20.08 21.19 23.31
N LYS A 35 19.33 20.11 23.23
CA LYS A 35 19.12 19.35 21.99
C LYS A 35 17.67 18.94 21.89
N ARG A 36 17.13 19.02 20.68
CA ARG A 36 15.75 18.65 20.37
C ARG A 36 15.71 17.53 19.34
N TYR A 37 14.73 16.66 19.50
CA TYR A 37 14.32 15.66 18.51
C TYR A 37 12.82 15.84 18.26
N VAL A 38 12.46 16.50 17.16
CA VAL A 38 11.07 16.89 16.85
C VAL A 38 10.47 17.71 17.99
N ASP A 39 9.66 17.12 18.86
CA ASP A 39 9.01 17.75 20.02
C ASP A 39 9.69 17.46 21.37
N ASP A 40 10.56 16.45 21.43
CA ASP A 40 11.27 16.07 22.66
C ASP A 40 12.56 16.88 22.84
N ILE A 41 12.75 17.48 24.02
CA ILE A 41 13.91 18.33 24.33
C ILE A 41 14.71 17.73 25.48
N PHE A 42 16.02 17.61 25.29
CA PHE A 42 16.98 17.31 26.35
C PHE A 42 17.81 18.55 26.66
N ALA A 43 17.77 19.00 27.92
CA ALA A 43 18.49 20.18 28.36
C ALA A 43 19.25 19.94 29.67
N ILE A 44 20.46 20.50 29.77
CA ILE A 44 21.23 20.56 31.01
C ILE A 44 21.16 21.98 31.55
N VAL A 45 20.41 22.17 32.62
CA VAL A 45 20.16 23.49 33.24
C VAL A 45 20.85 23.54 34.61
N LYS A 46 21.27 24.73 35.03
CA LYS A 46 21.73 24.95 36.41
C LYS A 46 20.63 24.55 37.41
N LYS A 47 21.00 23.75 38.41
CA LYS A 47 20.08 23.25 39.44
C LYS A 47 19.32 24.40 40.10
N GLY A 48 18.00 24.27 40.24
CA GLY A 48 17.09 25.28 40.79
C GLY A 48 16.49 26.24 39.75
N HIS A 49 16.96 26.21 38.49
CA HIS A 49 16.42 27.03 37.40
C HIS A 49 15.54 26.26 36.42
N GLU A 50 15.26 24.99 36.68
CA GLU A 50 14.49 24.11 35.79
C GLU A 50 13.07 24.65 35.55
N GLU A 51 12.37 25.04 36.63
CA GLU A 51 11.01 25.61 36.54
C GLU A 51 10.99 26.99 35.89
N SER A 52 12.00 27.82 36.17
CA SER A 52 12.15 29.13 35.53
C SER A 52 12.36 28.99 34.03
N PHE A 53 13.12 27.97 33.61
CA PHE A 53 13.31 27.66 32.20
C PHE A 53 12.03 27.15 31.54
N LEU A 54 11.30 26.25 32.20
CA LEU A 54 9.99 25.79 31.71
C LEU A 54 8.99 26.95 31.57
N HIS A 55 8.94 27.85 32.56
CA HIS A 55 8.07 29.02 32.53
C HIS A 55 8.43 29.97 31.39
N HIS A 56 9.72 30.19 31.15
CA HIS A 56 10.21 30.97 30.01
C HIS A 56 9.74 30.39 28.67
N LEU A 57 9.96 29.09 28.44
CA LEU A 57 9.51 28.44 27.20
C LEU A 57 7.99 28.53 27.00
N ASN A 58 7.23 28.30 28.07
CA ASN A 58 5.77 28.38 28.03
C ASN A 58 5.22 29.82 27.90
N GLY A 59 6.03 30.84 28.20
CA GLY A 59 5.66 32.25 28.07
C GLY A 59 5.86 32.82 26.66
N LEU A 60 6.59 32.14 25.77
CA LEU A 60 6.88 32.64 24.42
C LEU A 60 5.65 32.61 23.50
N PHE A 61 4.86 31.53 23.61
CA PHE A 61 3.73 31.24 22.73
C PHE A 61 2.59 30.57 23.52
N THR A 62 2.08 31.26 24.54
CA THR A 62 1.17 30.75 25.57
C THR A 62 -0.09 30.04 25.04
N GLU A 63 -0.57 30.42 23.84
CA GLU A 63 -1.79 29.86 23.24
C GLU A 63 -1.52 28.75 22.21
N HIS A 64 -0.26 28.48 21.86
CA HIS A 64 0.09 27.58 20.75
C HIS A 64 0.80 26.30 21.20
N ILE A 65 1.67 26.38 22.20
CA ILE A 65 2.45 25.24 22.69
C ILE A 65 2.64 25.31 24.20
N LYS A 66 2.59 24.15 24.84
CA LYS A 66 2.83 24.01 26.28
C LYS A 66 3.77 22.84 26.52
N PHE A 67 4.96 23.14 26.99
CA PHE A 67 5.94 22.17 27.44
C PHE A 67 5.59 21.65 28.83
N THR A 68 6.00 20.41 29.06
CA THR A 68 6.12 19.80 30.38
C THR A 68 7.58 19.40 30.58
N ILE A 69 8.01 19.24 31.84
CA ILE A 69 9.39 18.88 32.16
C ILE A 69 9.42 17.61 32.99
N GLU A 70 10.29 16.68 32.60
CA GLU A 70 10.71 15.57 33.44
C GLU A 70 12.07 15.93 34.07
N LYS A 71 12.18 15.83 35.39
CA LYS A 71 13.41 16.19 36.11
C LYS A 71 14.26 14.95 36.37
N GLU A 72 15.57 15.14 36.35
CA GLU A 72 16.55 14.12 36.75
C GLU A 72 16.26 13.68 38.19
N HIS A 73 16.16 12.36 38.39
CA HIS A 73 16.01 11.76 39.72
C HIS A 73 17.09 10.71 39.95
N GLY A 74 17.86 10.86 41.03
CA GLY A 74 18.91 9.91 41.38
C GLY A 74 19.99 9.74 40.30
N GLY A 75 20.37 10.80 39.59
CA GLY A 75 21.36 10.72 38.53
C GLY A 75 20.79 10.22 37.19
N ARG A 76 19.47 10.06 37.06
CA ARG A 76 18.84 9.37 35.94
C ARG A 76 17.73 10.20 35.30
N LEU A 77 17.69 10.21 33.96
CA LEU A 77 16.65 10.87 33.18
C LEU A 77 16.37 10.08 31.90
N PRO A 78 15.12 9.62 31.68
CA PRO A 78 14.72 9.07 30.39
C PRO A 78 14.75 10.13 29.29
N PHE A 79 15.26 9.79 28.11
CA PHE A 79 15.16 10.61 26.91
C PHE A 79 15.08 9.72 25.67
N LEU A 80 13.98 9.86 24.90
CA LEU A 80 13.64 8.98 23.78
C LEU A 80 13.68 7.50 24.20
N ASP A 81 14.54 6.72 23.53
CA ASP A 81 14.73 5.29 23.75
C ASP A 81 15.85 4.95 24.76
N ALA A 82 16.46 5.97 25.38
CA ALA A 82 17.59 5.83 26.28
C ALA A 82 17.29 6.32 27.71
N LEU A 83 17.91 5.68 28.69
CA LEU A 83 17.99 6.16 30.07
C LEU A 83 19.37 6.79 30.23
N VAL A 84 19.41 8.10 30.34
CA VAL A 84 20.65 8.85 30.57
C VAL A 84 20.98 8.76 32.05
N ILE A 85 22.21 8.33 32.35
CA ILE A 85 22.75 8.12 33.69
C ILE A 85 23.96 9.04 33.85
N LYS A 86 23.94 9.87 34.88
CA LYS A 86 25.05 10.74 35.24
C LYS A 86 26.06 9.98 36.07
N ASP A 87 27.29 9.87 35.55
CA ASP A 87 28.42 9.26 36.23
C ASP A 87 29.53 10.31 36.42
N GLY A 88 29.45 11.04 37.54
CA GLY A 88 30.31 12.18 37.82
C GLY A 88 30.16 13.29 36.77
N HIS A 89 31.18 13.44 35.93
CA HIS A 89 31.24 14.41 34.83
C HIS A 89 30.92 13.80 33.46
N LYS A 90 30.63 12.50 33.38
CA LYS A 90 30.26 11.81 32.14
C LYS A 90 28.78 11.44 32.15
N LEU A 91 28.22 11.32 30.96
CA LEU A 91 26.90 10.72 30.75
C LEU A 91 27.11 9.32 30.21
N LYS A 92 26.38 8.38 30.79
CA LYS A 92 26.24 7.03 30.30
C LYS A 92 24.80 6.80 29.87
N THR A 93 24.57 5.84 29.01
CA THR A 93 23.25 5.49 28.49
C THR A 93 23.00 4.00 28.55
N THR A 94 21.73 3.65 28.78
CA THR A 94 21.22 2.29 28.59
C THR A 94 19.84 2.37 27.95
N VAL A 95 19.28 1.24 27.50
CA VAL A 95 17.95 1.23 26.90
C VAL A 95 16.88 1.54 27.95
N TYR A 96 16.06 2.55 27.69
CA TYR A 96 14.90 2.86 28.53
C TYR A 96 13.66 2.10 28.05
N ARG A 97 12.91 1.54 29.00
CA ARG A 97 11.59 0.93 28.79
C ARG A 97 10.61 1.61 29.73
N LYS A 98 9.51 2.15 29.19
CA LYS A 98 8.42 2.72 29.99
C LYS A 98 7.85 1.63 30.91
N GLN A 99 7.32 2.03 32.07
CA GLN A 99 6.70 1.10 33.03
C GLN A 99 5.53 0.29 32.41
N THR A 100 4.88 0.84 31.39
CA THR A 100 3.80 0.18 30.64
C THR A 100 4.30 -0.77 29.55
N ASN A 101 5.62 -0.93 29.36
CA ASN A 101 6.16 -1.89 28.41
C ASN A 101 5.83 -3.32 28.87
N THR A 102 5.16 -4.07 28.01
CA THR A 102 4.75 -5.46 28.26
C THR A 102 5.71 -6.49 27.69
N ASP A 103 6.76 -6.05 26.98
CA ASP A 103 7.67 -6.89 26.20
C ASP A 103 6.95 -7.81 25.19
N ARG A 104 5.77 -7.38 24.71
CA ARG A 104 5.03 -8.06 23.66
C ARG A 104 5.56 -7.62 22.31
N TYR A 105 6.23 -8.54 21.64
CA TYR A 105 6.71 -8.38 20.28
C TYR A 105 5.86 -9.25 19.34
N LEU A 106 6.20 -9.25 18.06
CA LEU A 106 5.57 -10.14 17.10
C LEU A 106 5.79 -11.59 17.52
N ASN A 107 4.73 -12.34 17.82
CA ASN A 107 4.86 -13.75 18.17
C ASN A 107 5.55 -14.55 17.03
N TYR A 108 6.44 -15.48 17.37
CA TYR A 108 7.19 -16.26 16.39
C TYR A 108 6.31 -17.10 15.46
N HIS A 109 5.12 -17.53 15.90
CA HIS A 109 4.17 -18.30 15.09
C HIS A 109 3.23 -17.44 14.25
N SER A 110 3.35 -16.11 14.31
CA SER A 110 2.55 -15.22 13.46
C SER A 110 2.83 -15.44 11.96
N HIS A 111 1.84 -15.10 11.12
CA HIS A 111 1.88 -15.28 9.66
C HIS A 111 2.74 -14.20 8.96
N HIS A 112 4.01 -14.11 9.34
CA HIS A 112 4.99 -13.17 8.80
C HIS A 112 6.25 -13.89 8.31
N PRO A 113 6.92 -13.37 7.27
CA PRO A 113 8.18 -13.90 6.81
C PRO A 113 9.21 -14.00 7.93
N LYS A 114 10.04 -15.04 7.88
CA LYS A 114 11.16 -15.22 8.83
C LYS A 114 12.10 -14.01 8.86
N SER A 115 12.28 -13.31 7.73
CA SER A 115 13.09 -12.09 7.65
C SER A 115 12.55 -10.96 8.54
N VAL A 116 11.22 -10.80 8.67
CA VAL A 116 10.60 -9.81 9.56
C VAL A 116 10.89 -10.18 11.02
N LYS A 117 10.72 -11.46 11.37
CA LYS A 117 10.98 -11.96 12.72
C LYS A 117 12.46 -11.79 13.11
N ILE A 118 13.38 -12.10 12.21
CA ILE A 118 14.82 -11.86 12.38
C ILE A 118 15.10 -10.35 12.48
N GLY A 119 14.45 -9.54 11.65
CA GLY A 119 14.60 -8.08 11.66
C GLY A 119 14.25 -7.45 13.02
N ILE A 120 13.28 -7.99 13.75
CA ILE A 120 12.99 -7.57 15.13
C ILE A 120 14.18 -7.85 16.04
N VAL A 121 14.75 -9.06 16.00
CA VAL A 121 15.94 -9.41 16.78
C VAL A 121 17.10 -8.49 16.44
N THR A 122 17.35 -8.29 15.14
CA THR A 122 18.40 -7.40 14.64
C THR A 122 18.21 -5.97 15.13
N GLY A 123 17.01 -5.41 15.02
CA GLY A 123 16.72 -4.04 15.46
C GLY A 123 16.87 -3.86 16.97
N MET A 124 16.49 -4.85 17.77
CA MET A 124 16.71 -4.81 19.23
C MET A 124 18.20 -4.84 19.58
N VAL A 125 19.00 -5.66 18.90
CA VAL A 125 20.46 -5.73 19.09
C VAL A 125 21.14 -4.43 18.63
N ASP A 126 20.75 -3.89 17.49
CA ASP A 126 21.28 -2.62 16.98
C ASP A 126 20.99 -1.47 17.93
N ARG A 127 19.77 -1.42 18.47
CA ARG A 127 19.38 -0.44 19.49
C ARG A 127 20.25 -0.58 20.73
N ALA A 128 20.40 -1.79 21.26
CA ALA A 128 21.22 -2.02 22.45
C ALA A 128 22.69 -1.64 22.21
N PHE A 129 23.26 -2.05 21.09
CA PHE A 129 24.66 -1.78 20.75
C PHE A 129 24.95 -0.28 20.59
N ASN A 130 24.04 0.46 19.95
CA ASN A 130 24.25 1.89 19.70
C ASN A 130 23.90 2.79 20.89
N LEU A 131 23.02 2.34 21.80
CA LEU A 131 22.58 3.15 22.94
C LEU A 131 23.28 2.78 24.26
N CYS A 132 23.66 1.53 24.48
CA CYS A 132 24.24 1.14 25.76
C CYS A 132 25.73 1.43 25.81
N ASP A 133 26.18 2.01 26.92
CA ASP A 133 27.58 1.88 27.32
C ASP A 133 27.95 0.41 27.56
N ALA A 134 29.24 0.10 27.40
CA ALA A 134 29.76 -1.27 27.44
C ALA A 134 29.36 -2.04 28.72
N GLU A 135 29.25 -1.37 29.85
CA GLU A 135 28.86 -1.97 31.13
C GLU A 135 27.39 -2.43 31.19
N PHE A 136 26.51 -1.83 30.39
CA PHE A 136 25.08 -2.16 30.37
C PHE A 136 24.68 -3.09 29.23
N LEU A 137 25.52 -3.21 28.20
CA LEU A 137 25.20 -3.94 26.98
C LEU A 137 24.88 -5.42 27.26
N ASP A 138 25.66 -6.11 28.08
CA ASP A 138 25.45 -7.54 28.36
C ASP A 138 24.14 -7.81 29.12
N ALA A 139 23.77 -6.92 30.04
CA ALA A 139 22.50 -7.02 30.75
C ALA A 139 21.32 -6.81 29.78
N GLU A 140 21.44 -5.80 28.91
CA GLU A 140 20.42 -5.49 27.89
C GLU A 140 20.25 -6.65 26.90
N LEU A 141 21.34 -7.27 26.44
CA LEU A 141 21.28 -8.43 25.55
C LEU A 141 20.60 -9.63 26.22
N LYS A 142 20.82 -9.85 27.52
CA LYS A 142 20.12 -10.91 28.27
C LYS A 142 18.61 -10.64 28.34
N ASP A 143 18.22 -9.39 28.53
CA ASP A 143 16.82 -9.00 28.56
C ASP A 143 16.14 -9.14 27.19
N ILE A 144 16.82 -8.73 26.11
CA ILE A 144 16.36 -8.96 24.73
C ILE A 144 16.09 -10.44 24.48
N LYS A 145 17.05 -11.32 24.84
CA LYS A 145 16.89 -12.77 24.68
C LYS A 145 15.69 -13.30 25.46
N ARG A 146 15.55 -12.87 26.71
CA ARG A 146 14.43 -13.26 27.58
C ARG A 146 13.08 -12.85 26.99
N SER A 147 12.97 -11.61 26.53
CA SER A 147 11.74 -11.09 25.91
C SER A 147 11.40 -11.83 24.62
N LEU A 148 12.36 -12.10 23.75
CA LEU A 148 12.11 -12.87 22.52
C LEU A 148 11.65 -14.31 22.81
N ILE A 149 12.26 -14.97 23.79
CA ILE A 149 11.84 -16.33 24.20
C ILE A 149 10.41 -16.32 24.75
N ARG A 150 10.01 -15.28 25.50
CA ARG A 150 8.61 -15.11 25.96
C ARG A 150 7.62 -14.86 24.82
N ASN A 151 8.10 -14.52 23.62
CA ASN A 151 7.31 -14.37 22.40
C ASN A 151 7.46 -15.60 21.46
N ASP A 152 7.81 -16.76 22.02
CA ASP A 152 7.95 -18.07 21.35
C ASP A 152 9.08 -18.17 20.32
N TYR A 153 10.06 -17.26 20.35
CA TYR A 153 11.22 -17.39 19.47
C TYR A 153 12.09 -18.59 19.89
N PRO A 154 12.49 -19.47 18.95
CA PRO A 154 13.40 -20.56 19.26
C PRO A 154 14.73 -20.04 19.82
N ARG A 155 15.13 -20.53 21.00
CA ARG A 155 16.37 -20.10 21.68
C ARG A 155 17.60 -20.14 20.76
N ARG A 156 17.80 -21.24 20.02
CA ARG A 156 18.91 -21.38 19.07
C ARG A 156 18.91 -20.29 17.98
N LEU A 157 17.73 -19.91 17.48
CA LEU A 157 17.60 -18.85 16.48
C LEU A 157 17.99 -17.50 17.09
N VAL A 158 17.49 -17.19 18.29
CA VAL A 158 17.80 -15.94 18.99
C VAL A 158 19.29 -15.83 19.25
N ASP A 159 19.90 -16.86 19.84
CA ASP A 159 21.33 -16.85 20.17
C ASP A 159 22.20 -16.70 18.92
N SER A 160 21.89 -17.43 17.85
CA SER A 160 22.59 -17.31 16.57
C SER A 160 22.43 -15.92 15.93
N CYS A 161 21.22 -15.37 15.92
CA CYS A 161 20.97 -14.05 15.35
C CYS A 161 21.66 -12.93 16.13
N VAL A 162 21.61 -12.98 17.47
CA VAL A 162 22.28 -12.00 18.33
C VAL A 162 23.80 -12.06 18.15
N GLY A 163 24.40 -13.26 18.21
CA GLY A 163 25.84 -13.44 18.05
C GLY A 163 26.35 -12.91 16.70
N ARG A 164 25.75 -13.38 15.61
CA ARG A 164 26.10 -12.94 14.25
C ARG A 164 25.94 -11.44 14.06
N ARG A 165 24.91 -10.82 14.64
CA ARG A 165 24.72 -9.38 14.50
C ARG A 165 25.76 -8.58 15.27
N LEU A 166 26.12 -9.01 16.48
CA LEU A 166 27.17 -8.37 17.27
C LEU A 166 28.53 -8.47 16.60
N GLU A 167 28.87 -9.62 16.01
CA GLU A 167 30.08 -9.79 15.21
C GLU A 167 30.13 -8.80 14.05
N LEU A 168 29.02 -8.67 13.30
CA LEU A 168 28.92 -7.71 12.20
C LEU A 168 29.12 -6.27 12.67
N LEU A 169 28.45 -5.85 13.75
CA LEU A 169 28.57 -4.49 14.28
C LEU A 169 29.99 -4.17 14.76
N ARG A 170 30.66 -5.14 15.38
CA ARG A 170 32.06 -5.00 15.83
C ARG A 170 33.05 -4.97 14.66
N SER A 171 32.77 -5.72 13.60
CA SER A 171 33.64 -5.79 12.42
C SER A 171 33.58 -4.52 11.54
N GLY A 172 32.55 -3.69 11.70
CA GLY A 172 32.32 -2.51 10.84
C GLY A 172 32.07 -2.85 9.37
N ALA A 173 31.83 -4.14 9.03
CA ALA A 173 31.70 -4.58 7.66
C ALA A 173 30.47 -3.93 7.00
N PRO A 174 30.63 -3.30 5.82
CA PRO A 174 29.50 -2.74 5.10
C PRO A 174 28.52 -3.85 4.74
N HIS A 175 27.23 -3.51 4.79
CA HIS A 175 26.18 -4.44 4.42
C HIS A 175 26.32 -4.78 2.93
N ALA A 176 26.73 -6.01 2.62
CA ALA A 176 26.78 -6.48 1.24
C ALA A 176 25.39 -6.36 0.62
N GLN A 177 25.26 -5.55 -0.43
CA GLN A 177 24.04 -5.51 -1.22
C GLN A 177 23.99 -6.80 -2.06
N PRO A 178 22.87 -7.53 -2.07
CA PRO A 178 22.75 -8.68 -2.94
C PRO A 178 22.81 -8.21 -4.40
N ALA A 179 23.70 -8.83 -5.19
CA ALA A 179 23.98 -8.50 -6.59
C ALA A 179 22.88 -8.98 -7.59
N GLN A 180 21.63 -9.14 -7.13
CA GLN A 180 20.53 -9.59 -8.00
C GLN A 180 19.76 -8.40 -8.56
N ASP A 181 19.86 -8.21 -9.88
CA ASP A 181 19.20 -7.10 -10.60
C ASP A 181 17.67 -7.23 -10.67
N ILE A 182 17.13 -8.45 -10.55
CA ILE A 182 15.69 -8.71 -10.67
C ILE A 182 15.08 -8.94 -9.29
N ARG A 183 14.24 -8.00 -8.84
CA ARG A 183 13.50 -8.07 -7.57
C ARG A 183 11.99 -8.17 -7.80
N ILE A 184 11.39 -9.25 -7.30
CA ILE A 184 9.95 -9.52 -7.41
C ILE A 184 9.32 -9.42 -6.03
N THR A 185 8.30 -8.57 -5.88
CA THR A 185 7.57 -8.37 -4.62
C THR A 185 6.19 -9.00 -4.69
N MET A 186 5.82 -9.81 -3.68
CA MET A 186 4.52 -10.49 -3.60
C MET A 186 4.00 -10.58 -2.16
N PRO A 187 2.70 -10.82 -1.93
CA PRO A 187 2.18 -11.03 -0.58
C PRO A 187 2.78 -12.30 0.06
N TYR A 188 3.02 -12.24 1.37
CA TYR A 188 3.48 -13.39 2.13
C TYR A 188 2.32 -14.36 2.39
N TYR A 189 2.44 -15.57 1.87
CA TYR A 189 1.59 -16.71 2.20
C TYR A 189 2.47 -17.85 2.72
N THR A 190 2.21 -18.29 3.94
CA THR A 190 2.98 -19.38 4.57
C THR A 190 2.96 -20.63 3.71
N GLY A 191 4.12 -21.25 3.52
CA GLY A 191 4.34 -22.43 2.69
C GLY A 191 4.70 -22.06 1.24
N ILE A 192 3.89 -21.21 0.61
CA ILE A 192 4.09 -20.76 -0.78
C ILE A 192 5.30 -19.82 -0.86
N ALA A 193 5.35 -18.81 0.02
CA ALA A 193 6.42 -17.82 0.01
C ALA A 193 7.80 -18.46 0.23
N GLU A 194 7.89 -19.44 1.14
CA GLU A 194 9.13 -20.19 1.37
C GLU A 194 9.54 -21.01 0.15
N ALA A 195 8.59 -21.65 -0.53
CA ALA A 195 8.85 -22.41 -1.75
C ALA A 195 9.34 -21.48 -2.88
N VAL A 196 8.66 -20.35 -3.09
CA VAL A 196 9.07 -19.34 -4.07
C VAL A 196 10.44 -18.77 -3.74
N LYS A 197 10.75 -18.51 -2.46
CA LYS A 197 12.06 -18.01 -2.05
C LYS A 197 13.20 -19.01 -2.33
N ARG A 198 12.94 -20.32 -2.18
CA ARG A 198 13.91 -21.36 -2.57
C ARG A 198 14.13 -21.37 -4.07
N LEU A 199 13.06 -21.36 -4.86
CA LEU A 199 13.12 -21.33 -6.32
C LEU A 199 13.80 -20.07 -6.85
N SER A 200 13.58 -18.91 -6.21
CA SER A 200 14.17 -17.65 -6.65
C SER A 200 15.70 -17.68 -6.65
N THR A 201 16.28 -18.42 -5.70
CA THR A 201 17.74 -18.59 -5.60
C THR A 201 18.27 -19.39 -6.78
N THR A 202 17.54 -20.41 -7.24
CA THR A 202 17.90 -21.23 -8.40
C THR A 202 17.72 -20.50 -9.73
N ILE A 203 16.64 -19.73 -9.85
CA ILE A 203 16.24 -19.05 -11.11
C ILE A 203 16.98 -17.71 -11.29
N GLY A 204 17.57 -17.16 -10.22
CA GLY A 204 18.39 -15.94 -10.29
C GLY A 204 17.64 -14.63 -10.06
N PHE A 205 16.55 -14.65 -9.29
CA PHE A 205 15.83 -13.43 -8.88
C PHE A 205 15.65 -13.33 -7.35
N GLN A 206 15.45 -12.10 -6.87
CA GLN A 206 15.19 -11.82 -5.46
C GLN A 206 13.69 -11.77 -5.19
N ALA A 207 13.14 -12.82 -4.56
CA ALA A 207 11.78 -12.76 -4.02
C ALA A 207 11.71 -11.95 -2.71
N CYS A 208 10.84 -10.95 -2.67
CA CYS A 208 10.54 -10.08 -1.53
C CYS A 208 9.06 -10.21 -1.15
N PHE A 209 8.76 -10.17 0.14
CA PHE A 209 7.40 -10.43 0.63
C PHE A 209 6.83 -9.25 1.39
N THR A 210 5.59 -8.88 1.09
CA THR A 210 4.81 -7.87 1.82
C THR A 210 3.77 -8.55 2.70
N SER A 211 3.47 -7.97 3.85
CA SER A 211 2.29 -8.37 4.64
C SER A 211 1.00 -8.09 3.85
N SER A 212 -0.03 -8.88 4.10
CA SER A 212 -1.38 -8.61 3.59
C SER A 212 -1.90 -7.28 4.11
N THR A 213 -2.93 -6.73 3.45
CA THR A 213 -3.65 -5.53 3.91
C THR A 213 -4.03 -5.66 5.38
N SER A 214 -3.63 -4.70 6.21
CA SER A 214 -3.94 -4.77 7.64
C SER A 214 -5.44 -4.63 7.88
N LEU A 215 -5.95 -5.23 8.96
CA LEU A 215 -7.34 -5.06 9.38
C LEU A 215 -7.68 -3.57 9.55
N ALA A 216 -6.71 -2.78 10.05
CA ALA A 216 -6.84 -1.32 10.10
C ALA A 216 -7.04 -0.72 8.70
N ALA A 217 -6.25 -1.09 7.69
CA ALA A 217 -6.46 -0.59 6.33
C ALA A 217 -7.81 -1.04 5.72
N MET A 218 -8.38 -2.17 6.16
CA MET A 218 -9.70 -2.62 5.75
C MET A 218 -10.84 -1.90 6.49
N LEU A 219 -10.68 -1.64 7.79
CA LEU A 219 -11.73 -1.12 8.68
C LEU A 219 -11.68 0.40 8.88
N ARG A 220 -10.48 1.00 8.87
CA ARG A 220 -10.25 2.43 9.10
C ARG A 220 -10.40 3.18 7.78
N SER A 221 -11.43 4.02 7.71
CA SER A 221 -11.64 4.95 6.60
C SER A 221 -11.63 6.39 7.06
N ASP A 222 -10.63 6.74 7.87
CA ASP A 222 -10.41 8.07 8.42
C ASP A 222 -10.18 9.11 7.30
N LYS A 223 -9.80 8.63 6.12
CA LYS A 223 -9.73 9.42 4.89
C LYS A 223 -11.12 9.52 4.29
N VAL A 224 -11.54 10.75 3.95
CA VAL A 224 -12.75 11.02 3.15
C VAL A 224 -12.80 10.00 2.00
N LYS A 225 -13.73 9.05 2.10
CA LYS A 225 -13.94 8.08 1.02
C LYS A 225 -14.51 8.87 -0.14
N ILE A 226 -13.67 9.11 -1.13
CA ILE A 226 -14.14 9.51 -2.46
C ILE A 226 -15.17 8.44 -2.88
N PRO A 227 -16.40 8.80 -3.28
CA PRO A 227 -17.37 7.84 -3.77
C PRO A 227 -16.73 6.91 -4.80
N THR A 228 -17.06 5.62 -4.78
CA THR A 228 -16.48 4.60 -5.70
C THR A 228 -16.54 5.02 -7.17
N GLU A 229 -17.51 5.86 -7.49
CA GLU A 229 -17.76 6.44 -8.80
C GLU A 229 -16.66 7.43 -9.22
N ASP A 230 -16.15 8.21 -8.28
CA ASP A 230 -15.17 9.30 -8.47
C ASP A 230 -13.73 8.84 -8.20
N GLN A 231 -13.56 7.59 -7.78
CA GLN A 231 -12.24 7.00 -7.57
C GLN A 231 -11.57 6.73 -8.91
N GLN A 232 -10.40 7.36 -9.10
CA GLN A 232 -9.52 7.10 -10.22
C GLN A 232 -9.00 5.66 -10.20
N GLY A 233 -8.68 5.20 -11.39
CA GLY A 233 -8.00 3.94 -11.63
C GLY A 233 -8.86 2.70 -11.74
N ALA A 234 -9.77 2.72 -12.69
CA ALA A 234 -10.59 1.58 -13.06
C ALA A 234 -10.31 1.15 -14.51
N VAL A 235 -10.52 -0.14 -14.77
CA VAL A 235 -10.71 -0.69 -16.11
C VAL A 235 -12.23 -0.71 -16.36
N TYR A 236 -12.65 -0.18 -17.49
CA TYR A 236 -14.07 -0.07 -17.86
C TYR A 236 -14.44 -1.10 -18.92
N ASN A 237 -15.70 -1.54 -18.88
CA ASN A 237 -16.32 -2.29 -19.96
C ASN A 237 -17.53 -1.49 -20.47
N VAL A 238 -17.51 -1.16 -21.76
CA VAL A 238 -18.60 -0.55 -22.52
C VAL A 238 -19.39 -1.65 -23.22
N ASN A 239 -20.62 -1.87 -22.78
CA ASN A 239 -21.52 -2.87 -23.36
C ASN A 239 -22.55 -2.20 -24.26
N CYS A 240 -22.76 -2.77 -25.44
CA CYS A 240 -23.85 -2.44 -26.33
C CYS A 240 -25.03 -3.40 -26.13
N THR A 241 -26.27 -2.92 -26.34
CA THR A 241 -27.47 -3.77 -26.26
C THR A 241 -27.48 -4.94 -27.26
N CYS A 242 -26.61 -4.94 -28.27
CA CYS A 242 -26.40 -6.07 -29.18
C CYS A 242 -25.52 -7.19 -28.60
N GLY A 243 -24.95 -7.00 -27.40
CA GLY A 243 -24.07 -7.97 -26.73
C GLY A 243 -22.57 -7.70 -26.94
N ALA A 244 -22.18 -6.75 -27.79
CA ALA A 244 -20.78 -6.38 -27.97
C ALA A 244 -20.22 -5.65 -26.73
N SER A 245 -18.95 -5.92 -26.42
CA SER A 245 -18.22 -5.36 -25.27
C SER A 245 -16.92 -4.70 -25.74
N TYR A 246 -16.55 -3.58 -25.14
CA TYR A 246 -15.28 -2.89 -25.37
C TYR A 246 -14.62 -2.55 -24.04
N ILE A 247 -13.35 -2.91 -23.88
CA ILE A 247 -12.63 -2.81 -22.61
C ILE A 247 -11.57 -1.73 -22.73
N ASP A 248 -11.49 -0.80 -21.79
CA ASP A 248 -10.54 0.32 -21.91
C ASP A 248 -10.13 0.92 -20.57
N ILE A 249 -8.97 1.57 -20.58
CA ILE A 249 -8.47 2.42 -19.49
C ILE A 249 -8.43 3.90 -19.89
N PRO A 250 -8.68 4.83 -18.96
CA PRO A 250 -8.50 6.24 -19.26
C PRO A 250 -7.02 6.59 -19.42
N ASP A 251 -6.70 7.31 -20.50
CA ASP A 251 -5.36 7.78 -20.82
C ASP A 251 -4.80 8.77 -19.78
N SER A 252 -3.64 8.45 -19.21
CA SER A 252 -3.01 9.12 -18.04
C SER A 252 -2.68 10.62 -18.22
N GLY A 253 -2.46 11.10 -19.45
CA GLY A 253 -2.18 12.52 -19.74
C GLY A 253 -3.39 13.44 -19.53
N LYS A 254 -4.60 12.86 -19.57
CA LYS A 254 -5.86 13.60 -19.42
C LYS A 254 -6.44 13.44 -18.02
N GLU A 255 -5.90 12.54 -17.17
CA GLU A 255 -6.16 12.38 -15.72
C GLU A 255 -5.85 13.64 -14.86
N LYS A 256 -5.17 14.66 -15.42
CA LYS A 256 -4.80 15.91 -14.70
C LYS A 256 -5.75 17.10 -14.91
N LYS A 257 -6.66 17.07 -15.89
CA LYS A 257 -7.69 18.11 -16.14
C LYS A 257 -9.01 17.83 -15.42
N TRP A 258 -8.97 17.29 -14.20
CA TRP A 258 -10.19 16.85 -13.48
C TRP A 258 -10.55 17.87 -12.43
N ARG A 259 -11.67 18.56 -12.63
CA ARG A 259 -12.29 19.35 -11.55
C ARG A 259 -13.04 18.39 -10.63
N LYS A 260 -12.91 18.61 -9.32
CA LYS A 260 -13.76 17.98 -8.30
C LYS A 260 -15.22 18.30 -8.62
N GLY A 261 -16.04 17.29 -8.91
CA GLY A 261 -17.50 17.42 -9.04
C GLY A 261 -18.14 16.77 -10.26
N ASP A 262 -17.36 16.39 -11.28
CA ASP A 262 -17.93 15.82 -12.51
C ASP A 262 -18.05 14.28 -12.42
N ASN A 263 -19.05 13.81 -11.66
CA ASN A 263 -19.41 12.41 -11.48
C ASN A 263 -19.65 11.70 -12.82
N LYS A 264 -19.06 10.52 -13.05
CA LYS A 264 -19.35 9.49 -14.10
C LYS A 264 -19.49 9.92 -15.58
N SER A 265 -19.80 11.18 -15.88
CA SER A 265 -20.41 11.63 -17.12
C SER A 265 -19.40 12.09 -18.15
N VAL A 266 -18.14 12.33 -17.77
CA VAL A 266 -17.14 12.87 -18.70
C VAL A 266 -16.46 11.78 -19.52
N TYR A 267 -16.08 10.63 -18.94
CA TYR A 267 -15.54 9.50 -19.71
C TYR A 267 -16.65 8.80 -20.52
N TYR A 268 -17.78 8.51 -19.88
CA TYR A 268 -19.03 8.08 -20.53
C TYR A 268 -19.47 9.07 -21.62
N GLY A 269 -19.30 10.36 -21.34
CA GLY A 269 -19.64 11.45 -22.23
C GLY A 269 -18.78 11.51 -23.48
N ARG A 270 -17.56 10.96 -23.51
CA ARG A 270 -16.72 11.00 -24.72
C ARG A 270 -17.28 10.10 -25.82
N TYR A 271 -17.61 8.85 -25.51
CA TYR A 271 -18.23 7.94 -26.49
C TYR A 271 -19.63 8.41 -26.88
N LYS A 272 -20.42 8.87 -25.90
CA LYS A 272 -21.75 9.43 -26.16
C LYS A 272 -21.73 10.70 -27.00
N ALA A 273 -20.88 11.67 -26.65
CA ALA A 273 -20.73 12.90 -27.40
C ALA A 273 -20.25 12.61 -28.81
N PHE A 274 -19.31 11.68 -28.99
CA PHE A 274 -18.86 11.27 -30.32
C PHE A 274 -20.02 10.70 -31.16
N ILE A 275 -20.78 9.74 -30.62
CA ILE A 275 -21.93 9.13 -31.31
C ILE A 275 -23.01 10.18 -31.59
N ARG A 276 -23.31 11.06 -30.63
CA ARG A 276 -24.28 12.15 -30.78
C ARG A 276 -23.86 13.14 -31.87
N THR A 277 -22.59 13.56 -31.88
CA THR A 277 -22.04 14.44 -32.93
C THR A 277 -22.11 13.77 -34.30
N TYR A 278 -21.79 12.48 -34.38
CA TYR A 278 -21.91 11.70 -35.62
C TYR A 278 -23.36 11.64 -36.11
N GLN A 279 -24.30 11.26 -35.24
CA GLN A 279 -25.73 11.16 -35.58
C GLN A 279 -26.31 12.50 -36.03
N ASN A 280 -26.02 13.58 -35.28
CA ASN A 280 -26.48 14.92 -35.64
C ASN A 280 -25.93 15.39 -36.99
N ARG A 281 -24.66 15.07 -37.30
CA ARG A 281 -24.05 15.41 -38.60
C ARG A 281 -24.62 14.56 -39.74
N SER A 282 -24.85 13.27 -39.52
CA SER A 282 -25.45 12.37 -40.50
C SER A 282 -26.89 12.79 -40.85
N SER A 283 -27.71 13.11 -39.85
CA SER A 283 -29.07 13.65 -40.08
C SER A 283 -29.03 14.97 -40.86
N LYS A 284 -28.12 15.89 -40.50
CA LYS A 284 -27.97 17.17 -41.19
C LYS A 284 -27.49 17.03 -42.65
N LEU A 285 -26.61 16.06 -42.92
CA LEU A 285 -26.18 15.73 -44.28
C LEU A 285 -27.33 15.14 -45.11
N SER A 286 -28.16 14.28 -44.50
CA SER A 286 -29.35 13.73 -45.17
C SER A 286 -30.41 14.80 -45.46
N GLU A 287 -30.57 15.81 -44.61
CA GLU A 287 -31.44 16.97 -44.84
C GLU A 287 -30.89 17.88 -45.95
N LEU A 288 -29.56 18.10 -46.01
CA LEU A 288 -28.90 18.89 -47.05
C LEU A 288 -28.99 18.23 -48.44
N LEU A 289 -28.93 16.90 -48.51
CA LEU A 289 -29.13 16.13 -49.75
C LEU A 289 -30.58 16.20 -50.28
N LEU A 290 -31.54 16.58 -49.44
CA LEU A 290 -32.96 16.73 -49.78
C LEU A 290 -33.37 18.21 -49.98
N ALA A 291 -32.46 19.17 -49.78
CA ALA A 291 -32.73 20.60 -49.88
C ALA A 291 -32.45 21.15 -51.31
N PRO A 292 -33.19 22.17 -51.79
CA PRO A 292 -32.90 22.82 -53.07
C PRO A 292 -31.52 23.48 -53.08
N PHE A 293 -30.84 23.41 -54.24
CA PHE A 293 -29.48 23.91 -54.53
C PHE A 293 -29.31 25.42 -54.29
N SER A 294 -29.22 25.88 -53.04
CA SER A 294 -28.73 27.24 -52.75
C SER A 294 -28.27 27.41 -51.30
N THR A 295 -27.48 26.49 -50.76
CA THR A 295 -26.65 26.81 -49.58
C THR A 295 -25.47 25.86 -49.46
N ILE A 296 -24.44 26.07 -50.27
CA ILE A 296 -23.15 25.39 -50.09
C ILE A 296 -22.10 26.46 -49.82
N ALA A 297 -21.64 26.54 -48.59
CA ALA A 297 -20.48 27.35 -48.21
C ALA A 297 -19.50 26.52 -47.36
N ASN A 298 -18.33 26.28 -47.97
CA ASN A 298 -16.99 26.10 -47.41
C ASN A 298 -16.78 25.20 -46.18
N GLU A 299 -16.43 23.92 -46.43
CA GLU A 299 -15.34 23.22 -45.74
C GLU A 299 -14.56 22.37 -46.77
N ASN A 300 -13.24 22.51 -46.84
CA ASN A 300 -12.36 21.96 -47.88
C ASN A 300 -12.14 20.43 -47.83
N LYS A 301 -13.06 19.65 -47.24
CA LYS A 301 -13.03 18.18 -47.25
C LYS A 301 -14.46 17.63 -47.28
N ASP A 302 -14.66 16.57 -48.06
CA ASP A 302 -15.93 15.85 -48.15
C ASP A 302 -16.38 15.40 -46.74
N PRO A 303 -17.59 15.79 -46.29
CA PRO A 303 -18.14 15.38 -44.99
C PRO A 303 -18.12 13.88 -44.74
N ASP A 304 -18.29 13.05 -45.78
CA ASP A 304 -18.24 11.59 -45.67
C ASP A 304 -16.82 11.09 -45.38
N ILE A 305 -15.79 11.76 -45.91
CA ILE A 305 -14.39 11.46 -45.62
C ILE A 305 -14.07 11.81 -44.16
N ILE A 306 -14.50 12.97 -43.67
CA ILE A 306 -14.30 13.41 -42.28
C ILE A 306 -14.99 12.43 -41.31
N MET A 307 -16.21 11.99 -41.64
CA MET A 307 -16.98 11.06 -40.83
C MET A 307 -16.33 9.68 -40.77
N ASN A 308 -15.87 9.17 -41.90
CA ASN A 308 -15.16 7.88 -41.96
C ASN A 308 -13.78 7.93 -41.27
N GLU A 309 -13.03 9.02 -41.39
CA GLU A 309 -11.79 9.22 -40.64
C GLU A 309 -12.05 9.27 -39.12
N ALA A 310 -13.15 9.88 -38.69
CA ALA A 310 -13.53 9.93 -37.29
C ALA A 310 -13.89 8.54 -36.75
N LEU A 311 -14.65 7.72 -37.50
CA LEU A 311 -14.99 6.33 -37.08
C LEU A 311 -13.75 5.45 -36.91
N LYS A 312 -12.71 5.67 -37.74
CA LYS A 312 -11.41 5.00 -37.59
C LYS A 312 -10.70 5.33 -36.29
N THR A 313 -11.11 6.32 -35.51
CA THR A 313 -10.47 6.67 -34.22
C THR A 313 -11.11 6.01 -32.99
N SER A 314 -12.28 5.37 -33.13
CA SER A 314 -13.01 4.78 -32.00
C SER A 314 -13.76 3.51 -32.39
N ALA A 315 -13.31 2.36 -31.89
CA ALA A 315 -13.95 1.07 -32.14
C ALA A 315 -15.41 1.04 -31.63
N VAL A 316 -15.68 1.66 -30.49
CA VAL A 316 -17.03 1.81 -29.93
C VAL A 316 -17.95 2.59 -30.87
N ALA A 317 -17.45 3.66 -31.47
CA ALA A 317 -18.25 4.50 -32.35
C ALA A 317 -18.50 3.82 -33.70
N GLU A 318 -17.46 3.21 -34.29
CA GLU A 318 -17.59 2.39 -35.49
C GLU A 318 -18.65 1.29 -35.28
N HIS A 319 -18.54 0.54 -34.18
CA HIS A 319 -19.50 -0.50 -33.86
C HIS A 319 -20.92 0.04 -33.66
N ALA A 320 -21.09 1.13 -32.92
CA ALA A 320 -22.41 1.72 -32.68
C ALA A 320 -23.10 2.13 -33.99
N VAL A 321 -22.35 2.69 -34.94
CA VAL A 321 -22.85 3.05 -36.27
C VAL A 321 -23.20 1.79 -37.07
N THR A 322 -22.31 0.81 -37.15
CA THR A 322 -22.53 -0.45 -37.88
C THR A 322 -23.73 -1.23 -37.34
N CYS A 323 -23.92 -1.23 -36.02
CA CYS A 323 -25.03 -1.92 -35.35
C CYS A 323 -26.32 -1.07 -35.28
N ARG A 324 -26.31 0.15 -35.84
CA ARG A 324 -27.45 1.10 -35.82
C ARG A 324 -27.95 1.41 -34.41
N LYS A 325 -27.01 1.53 -33.46
CA LYS A 325 -27.26 1.80 -32.04
C LYS A 325 -26.90 3.23 -31.69
N THR A 326 -27.54 3.75 -30.65
CA THR A 326 -27.37 5.14 -30.19
C THR A 326 -26.64 5.19 -28.86
N GLU A 327 -26.34 6.40 -28.38
CA GLU A 327 -25.80 6.58 -27.02
C GLU A 327 -26.67 5.93 -25.93
N LYS A 328 -27.98 5.78 -26.15
CA LYS A 328 -28.90 5.18 -25.17
C LYS A 328 -28.73 3.66 -25.07
N ASP A 329 -28.16 3.06 -26.10
CA ASP A 329 -27.91 1.62 -26.20
C ASP A 329 -26.55 1.20 -25.64
N LEU A 330 -25.78 2.15 -25.10
CA LEU A 330 -24.48 1.90 -24.49
C LEU A 330 -24.54 2.06 -22.97
N SER A 331 -24.08 1.02 -22.29
CA SER A 331 -23.89 1.00 -20.84
C SER A 331 -22.41 0.85 -20.52
N VAL A 332 -21.96 1.42 -19.41
CA VAL A 332 -20.57 1.31 -18.96
C VAL A 332 -20.54 0.78 -17.54
N SER A 333 -19.72 -0.23 -17.32
CA SER A 333 -19.49 -0.84 -16.02
C SER A 333 -18.01 -0.81 -15.65
N LYS A 334 -17.71 -0.75 -14.35
CA LYS A 334 -16.33 -0.88 -13.85
C LYS A 334 -16.05 -2.37 -13.64
N VAL A 335 -15.05 -2.89 -14.33
CA VAL A 335 -14.67 -4.31 -14.25
C VAL A 335 -13.72 -4.55 -13.08
N CYS A 336 -12.71 -3.71 -12.93
CA CYS A 336 -11.78 -3.80 -11.81
C CYS A 336 -11.18 -2.44 -11.46
N ARG A 337 -10.57 -2.35 -10.27
CA ARG A 337 -9.84 -1.17 -9.80
C ARG A 337 -8.37 -1.50 -9.58
N GLU A 338 -7.50 -0.69 -10.17
CA GLU A 338 -6.05 -0.76 -10.02
C GLU A 338 -5.46 0.66 -10.10
N THR A 339 -4.96 1.16 -8.97
CA THR A 339 -4.48 2.55 -8.88
C THR A 339 -3.15 2.73 -9.60
N ASN A 340 -2.32 1.69 -9.69
CA ASN A 340 -1.07 1.76 -10.44
C ASN A 340 -1.34 1.67 -11.96
N TYR A 341 -0.99 2.72 -12.71
CA TYR A 341 -1.26 2.81 -14.15
C TYR A 341 -0.65 1.66 -14.97
N GLN A 342 0.59 1.24 -14.67
CA GLN A 342 1.23 0.15 -15.41
C GLN A 342 0.55 -1.19 -15.14
N ARG A 343 0.19 -1.46 -13.88
CA ARG A 343 -0.58 -2.67 -13.52
C ARG A 343 -1.98 -2.65 -14.14
N ARG A 344 -2.58 -1.47 -14.28
CA ARG A 344 -3.90 -1.31 -14.89
C ARG A 344 -3.89 -1.67 -16.38
N LYS A 345 -2.87 -1.22 -17.12
CA LYS A 345 -2.63 -1.63 -18.52
C LYS A 345 -2.47 -3.14 -18.69
N ILE A 346 -1.76 -3.78 -17.75
CA ILE A 346 -1.62 -5.25 -17.75
C ILE A 346 -2.98 -5.91 -17.50
N ARG A 347 -3.76 -5.44 -16.51
CA ARG A 347 -5.09 -5.97 -16.22
C ARG A 347 -6.05 -5.79 -17.41
N GLU A 348 -6.06 -4.64 -18.05
CA GLU A 348 -6.83 -4.38 -19.27
C GLU A 348 -6.51 -5.38 -20.37
N ALA A 349 -5.22 -5.60 -20.67
CA ALA A 349 -4.80 -6.57 -21.67
C ALA A 349 -5.31 -7.99 -21.36
N PHE A 350 -5.26 -8.41 -20.08
CA PHE A 350 -5.86 -9.68 -19.67
C PHE A 350 -7.37 -9.71 -19.91
N TYR A 351 -8.10 -8.66 -19.54
CA TYR A 351 -9.54 -8.59 -19.78
C TYR A 351 -9.87 -8.62 -21.28
N ILE A 352 -9.10 -7.95 -22.14
CA ILE A 352 -9.29 -8.01 -23.60
C ILE A 352 -9.07 -9.45 -24.09
N ARG A 353 -7.99 -10.12 -23.68
CA ARG A 353 -7.68 -11.49 -24.15
C ARG A 353 -8.66 -12.56 -23.66
N HIS A 354 -9.24 -12.40 -22.46
CA HIS A 354 -10.09 -13.41 -21.83
C HIS A 354 -11.59 -13.20 -22.07
N ASN A 355 -11.99 -12.13 -22.77
CA ASN A 355 -13.41 -11.82 -23.01
C ASN A 355 -13.67 -11.47 -24.47
N PRO A 356 -14.79 -11.94 -25.07
CA PRO A 356 -15.21 -11.47 -26.38
C PRO A 356 -15.40 -9.95 -26.37
N ASN A 357 -14.74 -9.24 -27.29
CA ASN A 357 -14.77 -7.78 -27.34
C ASN A 357 -14.57 -7.25 -28.77
N ILE A 358 -14.77 -5.94 -28.94
CA ILE A 358 -14.59 -5.21 -30.20
C ILE A 358 -13.32 -4.35 -30.21
N ASN A 359 -12.40 -4.54 -29.27
CA ASN A 359 -11.12 -3.86 -29.28
C ASN A 359 -10.35 -4.23 -30.55
N ARG A 360 -9.57 -3.28 -31.09
CA ARG A 360 -8.76 -3.48 -32.29
C ARG A 360 -7.35 -3.98 -31.98
N ASP A 361 -6.96 -3.92 -30.71
CA ASP A 361 -5.68 -4.38 -30.19
C ASP A 361 -5.91 -5.31 -28.98
N GLU A 362 -4.87 -6.01 -28.56
CA GLU A 362 -4.89 -6.89 -27.38
C GLU A 362 -4.45 -6.18 -26.08
N GLY A 363 -4.43 -4.85 -26.09
CA GLY A 363 -3.84 -4.05 -25.01
C GLY A 363 -2.32 -4.18 -24.92
N SER A 364 -1.78 -4.03 -23.71
CA SER A 364 -0.33 -4.14 -23.48
C SER A 364 0.20 -5.56 -23.66
N GLU A 365 1.47 -5.67 -24.09
CA GLU A 365 2.18 -6.94 -24.15
C GLU A 365 2.28 -7.55 -22.74
N VAL A 366 1.92 -8.83 -22.63
CA VAL A 366 2.02 -9.60 -21.39
C VAL A 366 2.70 -10.92 -21.71
N SER A 367 3.59 -11.37 -20.83
CA SER A 367 4.27 -12.65 -21.01
C SER A 367 3.26 -13.80 -21.10
N GLU A 368 3.42 -14.64 -22.13
CA GLU A 368 2.59 -15.83 -22.38
C GLU A 368 2.57 -16.80 -21.20
N ALA A 369 3.58 -16.78 -20.34
CA ALA A 369 3.65 -17.60 -19.13
C ALA A 369 2.47 -17.40 -18.16
N TRP A 370 1.77 -16.25 -18.24
CA TRP A 370 0.61 -15.97 -17.40
C TRP A 370 -0.70 -16.51 -17.96
N ILE A 371 -0.78 -16.78 -19.28
CA ILE A 371 -2.04 -17.17 -19.96
C ILE A 371 -2.63 -18.46 -19.36
N PRO A 372 -1.86 -19.56 -19.17
CA PRO A 372 -2.42 -20.79 -18.62
C PRO A 372 -2.95 -20.63 -17.19
N ILE A 373 -2.31 -19.76 -16.41
CA ILE A 373 -2.70 -19.50 -15.02
C ILE A 373 -4.00 -18.68 -15.01
N SER A 374 -4.08 -17.64 -15.84
CA SER A 374 -5.26 -16.77 -15.89
C SER A 374 -6.50 -17.49 -16.43
N ASP A 375 -6.33 -18.41 -17.39
CA ASP A 375 -7.39 -19.26 -17.90
C ASP A 375 -7.89 -20.22 -16.80
N LEU A 376 -6.97 -20.91 -16.11
CA LEU A 376 -7.33 -21.86 -15.06
C LEU A 376 -8.07 -21.21 -13.89
N THR A 377 -7.72 -19.97 -13.53
CA THR A 377 -8.32 -19.29 -12.38
C THR A 377 -9.53 -18.44 -12.73
N GLU A 378 -9.85 -18.28 -14.01
CA GLU A 378 -10.93 -17.41 -14.54
C GLU A 378 -10.94 -15.99 -13.96
N CYS A 379 -9.78 -15.51 -13.47
CA CYS A 379 -9.69 -14.28 -12.66
C CYS A 379 -9.91 -13.00 -13.48
N PHE A 380 -9.95 -13.12 -14.80
CA PHE A 380 -10.16 -12.02 -15.74
C PHE A 380 -11.40 -12.21 -16.62
N THR A 381 -12.28 -13.15 -16.28
CA THR A 381 -13.53 -13.37 -17.01
C THR A 381 -14.63 -12.44 -16.48
N ILE A 382 -15.29 -11.70 -17.37
CA ILE A 382 -16.41 -10.81 -17.05
C ILE A 382 -17.68 -11.65 -17.02
N THR A 383 -18.07 -12.13 -15.83
CA THR A 383 -19.35 -12.83 -15.67
C THR A 383 -20.50 -11.82 -15.59
N ASN A 384 -21.43 -11.85 -16.54
CA ASN A 384 -22.70 -11.10 -16.50
C ASN A 384 -23.68 -11.66 -15.44
N ARG A 385 -23.26 -11.77 -14.18
CA ARG A 385 -24.16 -12.08 -13.06
C ARG A 385 -24.17 -10.91 -12.07
N PRO A 386 -25.35 -10.46 -11.60
CA PRO A 386 -25.40 -9.50 -10.51
C PRO A 386 -24.63 -10.09 -9.32
N HIS A 387 -23.68 -9.34 -8.77
CA HIS A 387 -22.94 -9.75 -7.59
C HIS A 387 -23.88 -9.87 -6.39
N THR A 388 -24.50 -11.03 -6.19
CA THR A 388 -24.90 -11.46 -4.86
C THR A 388 -23.65 -11.91 -4.14
N PHE A 389 -23.10 -11.02 -3.30
CA PHE A 389 -22.16 -11.41 -2.27
C PHE A 389 -22.87 -12.38 -1.33
N THR A 390 -22.81 -13.68 -1.62
CA THR A 390 -23.05 -14.69 -0.61
C THR A 390 -21.79 -14.76 0.22
N HIS A 391 -21.83 -14.14 1.40
CA HIS A 391 -20.88 -14.44 2.46
C HIS A 391 -20.94 -15.95 2.70
N SER A 392 -19.84 -16.65 2.43
CA SER A 392 -19.63 -17.99 2.96
C SER A 392 -19.68 -17.89 4.48
N ARG A 393 -20.84 -18.23 5.05
CA ARG A 393 -20.98 -18.42 6.50
C ARG A 393 -20.00 -19.52 6.90
N GLY A 394 -19.18 -19.17 7.89
CA GLY A 394 -18.24 -20.08 8.50
C GLY A 394 -18.91 -21.37 8.94
N SER A 395 -18.11 -22.42 8.90
CA SER A 395 -18.33 -23.69 9.57
C SER A 395 -18.80 -23.49 11.01
N GLU A 396 -20.11 -23.54 11.25
CA GLU A 396 -20.67 -23.92 12.53
C GLU A 396 -20.89 -25.43 12.50
N GLY A 397 -20.15 -26.13 13.36
CA GLY A 397 -20.34 -27.55 13.57
C GLY A 397 -21.72 -27.83 14.13
N THR A 398 -22.44 -28.76 13.51
CA THR A 398 -23.51 -29.50 14.19
C THR A 398 -23.45 -30.96 13.77
N ARG A 399 -23.31 -31.81 14.79
CA ARG A 399 -23.54 -33.25 14.74
C ARG A 399 -24.95 -33.54 14.22
N SER A 400 -25.07 -34.56 13.37
CA SER A 400 -25.87 -35.78 13.58
C SER A 400 -26.73 -36.24 12.38
N ARG A 401 -26.67 -37.56 12.15
CA ARG A 401 -27.54 -38.48 11.37
C ARG A 401 -27.59 -38.19 9.85
N GLY A 402 -27.19 -39.08 8.94
CA GLY A 402 -27.17 -40.54 8.95
C GLY A 402 -28.08 -41.00 7.82
N THR A 403 -27.51 -41.49 6.71
CA THR A 403 -28.12 -42.37 5.70
C THR A 403 -27.06 -42.74 4.66
N ASP A 404 -26.51 -43.93 4.82
CA ASP A 404 -26.20 -44.98 3.84
C ASP A 404 -25.89 -44.60 2.38
N LEU A 405 -24.64 -44.88 1.98
CA LEU A 405 -24.23 -45.15 0.60
C LEU A 405 -23.84 -46.64 0.51
N PRO A 406 -24.29 -47.39 -0.52
CA PRO A 406 -23.99 -48.80 -0.64
C PRO A 406 -22.55 -49.03 -1.11
N ASP A 407 -21.95 -50.01 -0.46
CA ASP A 407 -20.62 -50.57 -0.62
C ASP A 407 -20.54 -51.38 -1.93
N ASN A 408 -19.50 -51.14 -2.73
CA ASN A 408 -19.16 -51.96 -3.90
C ASN A 408 -17.65 -52.14 -3.92
N THR A 409 -17.18 -53.13 -3.17
CA THR A 409 -15.82 -53.68 -3.31
C THR A 409 -15.90 -55.20 -3.43
N PRO A 410 -15.25 -55.84 -4.42
CA PRO A 410 -15.35 -57.29 -4.63
C PRO A 410 -14.50 -58.08 -3.63
N THR A 411 -15.05 -59.22 -3.24
CA THR A 411 -14.60 -60.19 -2.24
C THR A 411 -13.32 -60.93 -2.67
N ALA A 412 -12.39 -61.16 -1.73
CA ALA A 412 -11.35 -62.19 -1.82
C ALA A 412 -11.51 -63.17 -0.63
N PRO A 413 -11.35 -64.49 -0.83
CA PRO A 413 -11.81 -65.49 0.13
C PRO A 413 -10.80 -65.84 1.23
N GLY A 414 -11.30 -65.79 2.46
CA GLY A 414 -11.30 -66.87 3.46
C GLY A 414 -10.00 -67.63 3.76
N HIS A 415 -9.46 -67.38 4.96
CA HIS A 415 -8.84 -68.43 5.78
C HIS A 415 -9.13 -68.16 7.26
N THR A 416 -9.80 -69.11 7.91
CA THR A 416 -9.87 -69.25 9.38
C THR A 416 -9.20 -70.58 9.79
N PRO A 417 -8.77 -70.68 11.06
CA PRO A 417 -7.62 -71.47 11.44
C PRO A 417 -7.99 -72.82 12.09
N THR A 418 -7.04 -73.73 12.05
CA THR A 418 -6.75 -74.69 13.13
C THR A 418 -5.25 -74.79 13.30
#